data_AF-N9VP89-F1
#
_entry.id   AF-N9VP89-F1
#
_cell.length_a   1.000
_cell.length_b   1.000
_cell.length_c   1.000
_cell.angle_alpha   90.00
_cell.angle_beta   90.00
_cell.angle_gamma   90.00
#
_symmetry.space_group_name_H-M   'P 1'
#
loop_
_entity.id
_entity.type
_entity.pdbx_description
1 polymer ?
#
loop_
_entity_poly.entity_id
_entity_poly.type
_entity_poly.pdbx_seq_one_letter_code
_entity_poly.pdbx_strand_id
1 'polypeptide(L)'
;MTSATGREGKPLEPALLKRLLQQVVAWGRHAPHALVLDELGNLQLEARLALEWLDEHQLEAHLSQHIALLERLEPQLNEAAMAPQWRQMIWHP
;
A
#
# COMPACT_ATOMS: atom_id res chain seq x y z
N MET A 1 -27.37 -0.20 -18.68
CA MET A 1 -26.80 -1.45 -18.11
C MET A 1 -25.37 -1.55 -18.59
N THR A 2 -24.44 -1.65 -17.63
CA THR A 2 -23.08 -2.27 -17.65
C THR A 2 -22.21 -2.08 -18.91
N SER A 3 -21.00 -1.54 -18.78
CA SER A 3 -19.90 -2.27 -18.12
C SER A 3 -18.83 -1.30 -17.61
N ALA A 4 -18.65 -1.25 -16.30
CA ALA A 4 -17.43 -0.73 -15.70
C ALA A 4 -16.34 -1.78 -15.96
N THR A 5 -15.41 -1.46 -16.86
CA THR A 5 -14.18 -2.24 -17.05
C THR A 5 -13.39 -2.16 -15.75
N GLY A 6 -13.48 -3.24 -14.97
CA GLY A 6 -12.63 -3.47 -13.82
C GLY A 6 -11.18 -3.38 -14.27
N ARG A 7 -10.46 -2.40 -13.72
CA ARG A 7 -9.00 -2.46 -13.67
C ARG A 7 -8.67 -3.66 -12.79
N GLU A 8 -8.46 -4.82 -13.41
CA GLU A 8 -7.80 -5.94 -12.75
C GLU A 8 -6.46 -5.43 -12.20
N GLY A 9 -6.30 -5.49 -10.87
CA GLY A 9 -5.07 -5.08 -10.20
C GLY A 9 -3.88 -5.84 -10.79
N LYS A 10 -2.97 -5.13 -11.47
CA LYS A 10 -1.72 -5.72 -11.93
C LYS A 10 -0.97 -6.29 -10.71
N PRO A 11 -0.41 -7.51 -10.79
CA PRO A 11 0.37 -8.06 -9.69
C PRO A 11 1.57 -7.14 -9.41
N LEU A 12 1.74 -6.74 -8.14
CA LEU A 12 2.90 -5.96 -7.72
C LEU A 12 4.19 -6.71 -8.08
N GLU A 13 5.17 -5.99 -8.63
CA GLU A 13 6.48 -6.60 -8.92
C GLU A 13 7.07 -7.23 -7.65
N PRO A 14 7.63 -8.46 -7.70
CA PRO A 14 8.16 -9.15 -6.52
C PRO A 14 9.19 -8.34 -5.73
N ALA A 15 9.98 -7.50 -6.42
CA ALA A 15 10.96 -6.61 -5.79
C ALA A 15 10.30 -5.48 -4.99
N LEU A 16 9.23 -4.88 -5.54
CA LEU A 16 8.44 -3.86 -4.86
C LEU A 16 7.71 -4.44 -3.65
N LEU A 17 7.07 -5.60 -3.81
CA LEU A 17 6.41 -6.30 -2.70
C LEU A 17 7.39 -6.57 -1.55
N LYS A 18 8.60 -7.05 -1.87
CA LYS A 18 9.65 -7.26 -0.86
C LYS A 18 10.03 -5.96 -0.14
N ARG A 19 10.18 -4.84 -0.85
CA ARG A 19 10.50 -3.52 -0.26
C ARG A 19 9.37 -3.00 0.63
N LEU A 20 8.11 -3.19 0.22
CA LEU A 20 6.94 -2.82 1.01
C LEU A 20 6.89 -3.64 2.31
N LEU A 21 7.06 -4.96 2.22
CA LEU A 21 7.08 -5.84 3.39
C LEU A 21 8.23 -5.50 4.35
N GLN A 22 9.42 -5.17 3.84
CA GLN A 22 10.55 -4.73 4.67
C GLN A 22 10.24 -3.45 5.45
N GLN A 23 9.46 -2.53 4.88
CA GLN A 23 9.05 -1.32 5.58
C GLN A 23 7.98 -1.57 6.62
N VAL A 24 7.03 -2.46 6.34
CA VAL A 24 6.04 -2.92 7.34
C VAL A 24 6.74 -3.46 8.58
N VAL A 25 7.79 -4.26 8.40
CA VAL A 25 8.59 -4.77 9.53
C VAL A 25 9.24 -3.63 10.34
N ALA A 26 9.62 -2.52 9.70
CA ALA A 26 10.27 -1.40 10.37
C ALA A 26 9.33 -0.64 11.32
N TRP A 27 8.03 -0.50 10.99
CA TRP A 27 7.06 0.16 11.87
C TRP A 27 6.19 -0.80 12.67
N GLY A 28 6.14 -2.09 12.32
CA GLY A 28 5.21 -3.06 12.92
C GLY A 28 5.38 -3.28 14.43
N ARG A 29 6.49 -2.83 15.02
CA ARG A 29 6.71 -2.84 16.49
C ARG A 29 6.14 -1.62 17.20
N HIS A 30 5.85 -0.55 16.47
CA HIS A 30 5.57 0.79 17.03
C HIS A 30 4.32 1.45 16.44
N ALA A 31 3.70 0.82 15.44
CA ALA A 31 2.53 1.33 14.76
C ALA A 31 1.54 0.19 14.51
N PRO A 32 0.22 0.40 14.71
CA PRO A 32 -0.81 -0.61 14.45
C PRO A 32 -1.13 -0.75 12.95
N HIS A 33 -0.29 -0.19 12.08
CA HIS A 33 -0.54 -0.05 10.66
C HIS A 33 -0.14 -1.29 9.87
N ALA A 34 -1.04 -1.75 9.01
CA ALA A 34 -0.84 -2.89 8.13
C ALA A 34 -1.03 -2.48 6.66
N LEU A 35 -0.22 -3.05 5.77
CA LEU A 35 -0.50 -3.04 4.34
C LEU A 35 -1.37 -4.23 3.98
N VAL A 36 -2.51 -3.97 3.35
CA VAL A 36 -3.48 -4.98 2.93
C VAL A 36 -3.83 -4.80 1.46
N LEU A 37 -4.44 -5.82 0.87
CA LEU A 37 -5.07 -5.73 -0.43
C LEU A 37 -6.58 -5.75 -0.24
N ASP A 38 -7.29 -4.82 -0.88
CA ASP A 38 -8.75 -4.86 -0.90
C ASP A 38 -9.28 -5.96 -1.83
N GLU A 39 -10.61 -6.09 -1.90
CA GLU A 39 -11.30 -7.08 -2.74
C GLU A 39 -10.99 -6.95 -4.24
N LEU A 40 -10.51 -5.76 -4.67
CA LEU A 40 -10.12 -5.47 -6.04
C LEU A 40 -8.61 -5.59 -6.27
N GLY A 41 -7.84 -5.93 -5.23
CA GLY A 41 -6.39 -6.07 -5.28
C GLY A 41 -5.63 -4.74 -5.20
N ASN A 42 -6.26 -3.64 -4.77
CA ASN A 42 -5.57 -2.39 -4.53
C ASN A 42 -4.86 -2.43 -3.17
N LEU A 43 -3.67 -1.85 -3.13
CA LEU A 43 -2.92 -1.70 -1.89
C LEU A 43 -3.55 -0.63 -1.00
N GLN A 44 -3.86 -0.99 0.25
CA GLN A 44 -4.39 -0.09 1.27
C GLN A 44 -3.51 -0.12 2.51
N LEU A 45 -3.44 1.03 3.19
CA LEU A 45 -2.87 1.14 4.52
C LEU A 45 -4.02 1.16 5.52
N GLU A 46 -4.07 0.21 6.45
CA GLU A 46 -5.11 0.12 7.48
C GLU A 46 -4.49 0.23 8.87
N ALA A 47 -5.26 0.75 9.83
CA ALA A 47 -4.93 0.71 11.25
C ALA A 47 -6.16 0.30 12.07
N ARG A 48 -6.00 -0.70 12.93
CA ARG A 48 -7.06 -1.15 13.84
C ARG A 48 -6.87 -0.50 15.20
N LEU A 49 -7.81 0.34 15.59
CA LEU A 49 -7.78 1.09 16.86
C LEU A 49 -8.78 0.48 17.84
N ALA A 50 -8.35 0.24 19.07
CA ALA A 50 -9.23 -0.22 20.15
C ALA A 50 -10.00 0.96 20.72
N LEU A 51 -11.33 0.92 20.65
CA LEU A 51 -12.19 2.05 21.04
C LEU A 51 -12.20 2.31 22.56
N GLU A 52 -11.91 1.30 23.38
CA GLU A 52 -11.97 1.38 24.85
C GLU A 52 -11.09 2.49 25.44
N TRP A 53 -10.01 2.86 24.75
CA TRP A 53 -9.02 3.83 25.22
C TRP A 53 -8.81 4.99 24.24
N LEU A 54 -9.53 5.02 23.12
CA LEU A 54 -9.33 5.98 22.04
C LEU A 54 -9.97 7.32 22.40
N ASP A 55 -9.14 8.30 22.73
CA ASP A 55 -9.54 9.70 22.83
C ASP A 55 -9.17 10.48 21.55
N GLU A 56 -9.59 11.75 21.49
CA GLU A 56 -9.34 12.63 20.35
C GLU A 56 -7.84 12.87 20.08
N HIS A 57 -7.03 12.99 21.14
CA HIS A 57 -5.60 13.23 21.01
C HIS A 57 -4.87 11.99 20.46
N GLN A 58 -5.26 10.80 20.93
CA GLN A 58 -4.76 9.53 20.42
C GLN A 58 -5.18 9.32 18.96
N LEU A 59 -6.43 9.67 18.60
CA LEU A 59 -6.89 9.61 17.22
C LEU A 59 -6.07 10.54 16.31
N GLU A 60 -5.83 11.79 16.73
CA GLU A 60 -4.99 12.73 16.00
C GLU A 60 -3.56 12.21 15.81
N ALA A 61 -2.97 11.63 16.86
CA ALA A 61 -1.65 11.03 16.79
C ALA A 61 -1.61 9.84 15.80
N HIS A 62 -2.64 8.99 15.82
CA HIS A 62 -2.76 7.87 14.89
C HIS A 62 -2.95 8.34 13.44
N LEU A 63 -3.77 9.36 13.20
CA LEU A 63 -3.96 9.94 11.86
C LEU A 63 -2.68 10.59 11.35
N SER A 64 -1.96 11.32 12.20
CA SER A 64 -0.66 11.92 11.86
C SER A 64 0.37 10.85 11.50
N GLN A 65 0.42 9.74 12.27
CA GLN A 65 1.27 8.60 11.95
C GLN A 65 0.84 7.93 10.63
N HIS A 66 -0.46 7.83 10.37
CA HIS A 66 -1.01 7.27 9.14
C HIS A 66 -0.56 8.07 7.91
N ILE A 67 -0.69 9.40 7.97
CA ILE A 67 -0.26 10.31 6.90
C ILE A 67 1.25 10.18 6.65
N ALA A 68 2.06 10.22 7.70
CA ALA A 68 3.52 10.08 7.58
C ALA A 68 3.94 8.76 6.92
N LEU A 69 3.20 7.68 7.17
CA LEU A 69 3.43 6.39 6.51
C LEU A 69 3.03 6.43 5.03
N LEU A 70 1.91 7.08 4.68
CA LEU A 70 1.51 7.27 3.29
C LEU A 70 2.54 8.09 2.52
N GLU A 71 3.01 9.22 3.06
CA GLU A 71 4.04 10.06 2.46
C GLU A 71 5.36 9.30 2.23
N ARG A 72 5.69 8.35 3.10
CA ARG A 72 6.88 7.49 2.92
C ARG A 72 6.67 6.44 1.81
N LEU A 73 5.45 5.96 1.63
CA LEU A 73 5.10 4.92 0.66
C LEU A 73 4.88 5.49 -0.75
N GLU A 74 4.29 6.68 -0.85
CA GLU A 74 3.89 7.32 -2.11
C GLU A 74 5.02 7.41 -3.15
N PRO A 75 6.26 7.83 -2.83
CA PRO A 75 7.35 7.91 -3.80
C PRO A 75 7.67 6.57 -4.44
N GLN A 76 7.62 5.48 -3.67
CA GLN A 76 7.98 4.15 -4.12
C GLN A 76 6.90 3.52 -5.00
N LEU A 77 5.64 3.85 -4.72
CA LEU A 77 4.49 3.45 -5.53
C LEU A 77 4.41 4.27 -6.81
N ASN A 78 4.75 5.56 -6.75
CA ASN A 78 4.78 6.44 -7.91
C ASN A 78 5.95 6.12 -8.84
N GLU A 79 7.13 5.84 -8.30
CA GLU A 79 8.28 5.32 -9.06
C GLU A 79 7.96 3.97 -9.71
N ALA A 80 7.24 3.07 -9.02
CA ALA A 80 6.81 1.81 -9.60
C ALA A 80 5.74 1.97 -10.70
N ALA A 81 4.87 2.98 -10.58
CA ALA A 81 3.92 3.35 -11.62
C ALA A 81 4.61 4.03 -12.82
N MET A 82 5.74 4.70 -12.59
CA MET A 82 6.54 5.42 -13.58
C MET A 82 7.68 4.60 -14.20
N ALA A 83 8.02 3.45 -13.63
CA ALA A 83 9.00 2.54 -14.22
C ALA A 83 8.52 2.17 -15.63
N PRO A 84 9.34 2.43 -16.66
CA PRO A 84 8.89 2.23 -18.02
C PRO A 84 8.61 0.74 -18.20
N GLN A 85 7.48 0.42 -18.83
CA GLN A 85 6.96 -0.93 -19.00
C GLN A 85 7.77 -1.71 -20.07
N TRP A 86 9.10 -1.81 -19.90
CA TRP A 86 9.97 -2.57 -20.80
C TRP A 86 9.74 -4.07 -20.56
N ARG A 87 8.74 -4.64 -21.24
CA ARG A 87 8.72 -6.04 -21.72
C ARG A 87 7.44 -6.34 -22.51
N GLN A 88 7.32 -5.74 -23.70
CA GLN A 88 6.99 -6.56 -24.87
C GLN A 88 8.29 -6.80 -25.65
N MET A 89 9.20 -7.59 -25.08
CA MET A 89 10.18 -8.28 -25.91
C MET A 89 9.48 -9.55 -26.37
N ILE A 90 8.81 -9.46 -27.52
CA ILE A 90 8.20 -10.59 -28.21
C ILE A 90 9.36 -11.51 -28.58
N TRP A 91 9.58 -12.57 -27.79
CA TRP A 91 10.46 -13.66 -28.19
C TRP A 91 9.59 -14.70 -28.90
N HIS A 92 9.87 -14.95 -30.18
CA HIS A 92 9.34 -16.10 -30.91
C HIS A 92 10.50 -17.09 -31.14
N PRO A 93 10.33 -18.39 -30.85
CA PRO A 93 11.28 -19.42 -31.27
C PRO A 93 11.28 -19.62 -32.78
#